data_AF-A0A9D3MHU2-F1
#
_entry.id   AF-A0A9D3MHU2-F1
#
_cell.length_a   1.000
_cell.length_b   1.000
_cell.length_c   1.000
_cell.angle_alpha   90.00
_cell.angle_beta   90.00
_cell.angle_gamma   90.00
#
_symmetry.space_group_name_H-M   'P 1'
#
loop_
_entity.id
_entity.type
_entity.pdbx_description
1 polymer ?
#
loop_
_entity_poly.entity_id
_entity_poly.type
_entity_poly.pdbx_seq_one_letter_code
_entity_poly.pdbx_strand_id
1 'polypeptide(L)'
;MKISRRVRADGEATAQTERTGCNSIMEGDNNETRGKVGDQVMQNPRLWQRFKTDSTTCCTHLPPSRVKRRVNALKQLQVRCAHIEAQFYEEVHELERKYAALYLPLFDKRKDVVTGAVEPTDEECEWPSDREEGEELAEEMKKKATIEEKKEEPVAEEDPKGIPEFWLTIFKSVDMLSDLLQEHDEPILKHLQDIKVKFSEPDQPMSFTLEFHFEPNQFFKNTVLTKVYKMKSEPDPADPFSFEGPEIVDCEGCEIDWHKGKDVTVKTIKKKQKHKGRGTVRTITKQVPNDSFFNFFNPIKVSSDGEMDEDSEFTLATDFEIGHFFRERIVPRAVLYFTGEALEDDESFEEEELEEGEEEDHEEDGDEEEGDYDPKA
;
A
#
# COMPACT_ATOMS: atom_id res chain seq x y z
N MET A 1 8.42 -55.48 -28.15
CA MET A 1 7.62 -56.71 -27.97
C MET A 1 6.50 -56.40 -26.98
N LYS A 2 5.25 -56.59 -27.41
CA LYS A 2 4.02 -56.44 -26.62
C LYS A 2 3.85 -57.69 -25.75
N ILE A 3 3.53 -57.54 -24.46
CA ILE A 3 2.63 -58.47 -23.77
C ILE A 3 1.65 -57.68 -22.91
N SER A 4 0.39 -58.05 -23.07
CA SER A 4 -0.84 -57.53 -22.50
C SER A 4 -1.52 -58.69 -21.76
N ARG A 5 -2.49 -58.36 -20.88
CA ARG A 5 -3.53 -59.21 -20.23
C ARG A 5 -3.14 -59.80 -18.86
N ARG A 6 -4.01 -59.93 -17.85
CA ARG A 6 -5.44 -59.57 -17.62
C ARG A 6 -5.82 -59.99 -16.18
N VAL A 7 -6.48 -59.09 -15.46
CA VAL A 7 -7.58 -59.22 -14.45
C VAL A 7 -7.96 -60.61 -13.86
N ARG A 8 -8.04 -60.68 -12.52
CA ARG A 8 -9.16 -61.15 -11.62
C ARG A 8 -8.65 -61.04 -10.15
N ALA A 9 -9.23 -60.27 -9.22
CA ALA A 9 -10.56 -60.31 -8.57
C ALA A 9 -10.79 -61.58 -7.70
N ASP A 10 -10.67 -61.43 -6.37
CA ASP A 10 -11.69 -61.70 -5.33
C ASP A 10 -11.06 -62.01 -3.96
N GLY A 11 -11.64 -61.48 -2.88
CA GLY A 11 -11.30 -61.84 -1.50
C GLY A 11 -11.62 -60.78 -0.45
N GLU A 12 -12.87 -60.78 0.02
CA GLU A 12 -13.48 -59.93 1.05
C GLU A 12 -12.77 -59.94 2.42
N ALA A 13 -12.81 -58.80 3.12
CA ALA A 13 -12.98 -58.75 4.58
C ALA A 13 -13.68 -57.45 5.00
N THR A 14 -14.89 -57.62 5.48
CA THR A 14 -15.84 -56.65 6.04
C THR A 14 -15.43 -56.13 7.42
N ALA A 15 -15.65 -54.84 7.70
CA ALA A 15 -15.92 -54.35 9.05
C ALA A 15 -16.89 -53.16 8.99
N GLN A 16 -18.10 -53.40 9.52
CA GLN A 16 -19.19 -52.45 9.73
C GLN A 16 -18.88 -51.55 10.92
N THR A 17 -19.21 -50.25 10.85
CA THR A 17 -19.82 -49.54 12.00
C THR A 17 -20.72 -48.39 11.48
N GLU A 18 -22.01 -48.69 11.46
CA GLU A 18 -23.19 -47.89 11.79
C GLU A 18 -23.20 -46.36 11.49
N ARG A 19 -24.02 -46.02 10.49
CA ARG A 19 -24.69 -44.73 10.34
C ARG A 19 -26.05 -44.80 11.06
N THR A 20 -26.32 -43.84 11.94
CA THR A 20 -27.70 -43.50 12.33
C THR A 20 -28.08 -42.25 11.55
N GLY A 21 -29.05 -42.39 10.64
CA GLY A 21 -29.60 -41.29 9.87
C GLY A 21 -30.71 -40.56 10.62
N CYS A 22 -30.94 -39.30 10.23
CA CYS A 22 -32.27 -38.74 10.18
C CYS A 22 -32.34 -37.83 8.95
N ASN A 23 -32.98 -38.32 7.89
CA ASN A 23 -33.49 -37.50 6.80
C ASN A 23 -34.97 -37.24 7.09
N SER A 24 -35.37 -35.97 7.07
CA SER A 24 -36.72 -35.58 6.68
C SER A 24 -36.59 -34.36 5.77
N ILE A 25 -37.12 -34.53 4.56
CA ILE A 25 -37.25 -33.54 3.49
C ILE A 25 -38.53 -32.74 3.74
N MET A 26 -38.48 -31.41 3.62
CA MET A 26 -39.48 -30.61 2.90
C MET A 26 -38.84 -29.33 2.37
N GLU A 27 -39.16 -29.02 1.11
CA GLU A 27 -38.74 -27.89 0.30
C GLU A 27 -39.40 -26.57 0.76
N GLY A 28 -38.78 -25.42 0.43
CA GLY A 28 -39.50 -24.15 0.27
C GLY A 28 -38.83 -22.90 0.84
N ASP A 29 -38.40 -22.02 -0.08
CA ASP A 29 -38.24 -20.56 0.00
C ASP A 29 -37.03 -19.89 0.71
N ASN A 30 -36.25 -19.21 -0.16
CA ASN A 30 -35.66 -17.86 -0.04
C ASN A 30 -35.35 -17.30 1.35
N ASN A 31 -34.06 -17.03 1.62
CA ASN A 31 -33.64 -15.65 1.91
C ASN A 31 -32.11 -15.47 1.79
N GLU A 32 -31.72 -14.41 1.11
CA GLU A 32 -30.42 -13.76 1.22
C GLU A 32 -30.11 -13.44 2.69
N THR A 33 -28.93 -13.84 3.18
CA THR A 33 -28.21 -13.26 4.34
C THR A 33 -27.08 -14.21 4.74
N ARG A 34 -26.06 -14.31 3.90
CA ARG A 34 -24.79 -14.94 4.29
C ARG A 34 -23.63 -14.23 3.63
N GLY A 35 -23.27 -13.09 4.22
CA GLY A 35 -22.12 -12.31 3.76
C GLY A 35 -22.07 -10.87 4.27
N LYS A 36 -22.39 -10.60 5.54
CA LYS A 36 -22.22 -9.27 6.17
C LYS A 36 -22.08 -9.39 7.69
N VAL A 37 -21.03 -10.07 8.17
CA VAL A 37 -20.65 -10.05 9.61
C VAL A 37 -19.14 -9.90 9.79
N GLY A 38 -18.33 -10.22 8.76
CA GLY A 38 -16.87 -10.09 8.82
C GLY A 38 -16.36 -8.65 8.75
N ASP A 39 -17.00 -7.78 7.96
CA ASP A 39 -16.43 -6.47 7.62
C ASP A 39 -16.89 -5.30 8.50
N GLN A 40 -17.93 -5.49 9.34
CA GLN A 40 -18.55 -4.36 10.07
C GLN A 40 -17.94 -4.10 11.46
N VAL A 41 -16.85 -4.79 11.83
CA VAL A 41 -16.14 -4.59 13.11
C VAL A 41 -14.82 -3.81 12.94
N MET A 42 -14.40 -3.53 11.70
CA MET A 42 -13.11 -2.89 11.40
C MET A 42 -13.17 -1.39 11.09
N GLN A 43 -14.34 -0.75 11.07
CA GLN A 43 -14.49 0.67 10.71
C GLN A 43 -14.93 1.57 11.87
N ASN A 44 -14.26 1.51 13.03
CA ASN A 44 -14.47 2.57 14.03
C ASN A 44 -13.20 2.92 14.83
N PRO A 45 -12.35 3.82 14.30
CA PRO A 45 -11.16 4.31 15.00
C PRO A 45 -11.46 5.07 16.31
N ARG A 46 -12.69 5.58 16.48
CA ARG A 46 -13.10 6.33 17.69
C ARG A 46 -13.40 5.45 18.90
N LEU A 47 -13.59 4.14 18.72
CA LEU A 47 -13.65 3.21 19.86
C LEU A 47 -12.27 2.98 20.49
N TRP A 48 -11.18 3.06 19.72
CA TRP A 48 -9.82 2.77 20.20
C TRP A 48 -9.16 3.95 20.92
N GLN A 49 -9.44 5.19 20.52
CA GLN A 49 -8.93 6.38 21.23
C GLN A 49 -9.55 6.56 22.63
N ARG A 50 -10.75 5.99 22.86
CA ARG A 50 -11.38 5.91 24.19
C ARG A 50 -10.71 4.86 25.10
N PHE A 51 -9.94 3.92 24.56
CA PHE A 51 -9.21 2.92 25.36
C PHE A 51 -7.80 3.38 25.75
N LYS A 52 -7.16 4.26 24.98
CA LYS A 52 -5.80 4.75 25.29
C LYS A 52 -5.77 5.87 26.35
N THR A 53 -6.79 6.73 26.43
CA THR A 53 -6.85 7.81 27.44
C THR A 53 -7.53 7.42 28.75
N ASP A 54 -8.13 6.22 28.83
CA ASP A 54 -8.84 5.72 30.03
C ASP A 54 -8.29 4.38 30.56
N SER A 55 -7.05 4.02 30.22
CA SER A 55 -6.43 2.75 30.65
C SER A 55 -6.05 2.67 32.14
N THR A 56 -6.60 3.54 33.00
CA THR A 56 -6.39 3.47 34.47
C THR A 56 -7.69 3.31 35.28
N THR A 57 -8.89 3.26 34.68
CA THR A 57 -10.11 3.46 35.50
C THR A 57 -11.33 2.57 35.26
N CYS A 58 -11.19 1.31 34.80
CA CYS A 58 -12.35 0.38 34.77
C CYS A 58 -12.12 -1.04 35.35
N CYS A 59 -11.03 -1.28 36.10
CA CYS A 59 -10.83 -2.56 36.80
C CYS A 59 -10.14 -2.39 38.15
N THR A 60 -10.63 -1.46 38.99
CA THR A 60 -10.19 -1.32 40.39
C THR A 60 -10.81 -2.34 41.34
N HIS A 61 -11.49 -3.37 40.82
CA HIS A 61 -11.91 -4.54 41.59
C HIS A 61 -11.15 -5.75 41.09
N LEU A 62 -9.99 -6.01 41.72
CA LEU A 62 -9.22 -7.24 41.51
C LEU A 62 -10.17 -8.45 41.55
N PRO A 63 -10.33 -9.20 40.45
CA PRO A 63 -11.20 -10.36 40.44
C PRO A 63 -10.72 -11.37 41.50
N PRO A 64 -11.61 -12.14 42.15
CA PRO A 64 -11.21 -13.21 43.05
C PRO A 64 -10.13 -14.08 42.39
N SER A 65 -9.18 -14.62 43.16
CA SER A 65 -8.01 -15.35 42.63
C SER A 65 -8.35 -16.42 41.58
N ARG A 66 -9.53 -17.05 41.71
CA ARG A 66 -10.10 -17.99 40.74
C ARG A 66 -10.44 -17.35 39.39
N VAL A 67 -11.02 -16.15 39.39
CA VAL A 67 -11.34 -15.40 38.17
C VAL A 67 -10.07 -14.91 37.49
N LYS A 68 -9.08 -14.38 38.23
CA LYS A 68 -7.77 -14.01 37.67
C LYS A 68 -7.07 -15.20 36.97
N ARG A 69 -7.14 -16.39 37.56
CA ARG A 69 -6.63 -17.62 36.93
C ARG A 69 -7.36 -17.98 35.63
N ARG A 70 -8.69 -17.82 35.59
CA ARG A 70 -9.48 -18.04 34.37
C ARG A 70 -9.13 -17.04 33.28
N VAL A 71 -9.01 -15.75 33.62
CA VAL A 71 -8.58 -14.69 32.68
C VAL A 71 -7.18 -14.99 32.12
N ASN A 72 -6.22 -15.38 32.96
CA ASN A 72 -4.89 -15.76 32.49
C ASN A 72 -4.92 -17.00 31.56
N ALA A 73 -5.81 -17.97 31.83
CA ALA A 73 -5.99 -19.10 30.92
C ALA A 73 -6.59 -18.67 29.57
N LEU A 74 -7.54 -17.72 29.56
CA LEU A 74 -8.07 -17.13 28.32
C LEU A 74 -6.98 -16.39 27.55
N LYS A 75 -6.11 -15.62 28.23
CA LYS A 75 -4.95 -14.98 27.60
C LYS A 75 -4.02 -15.98 26.93
N GLN A 76 -3.75 -17.12 27.57
CA GLN A 76 -2.95 -18.19 26.94
C GLN A 76 -3.63 -18.82 25.72
N LEU A 77 -4.96 -18.94 25.72
CA LEU A 77 -5.69 -19.38 24.54
C LEU A 77 -5.58 -18.36 23.40
N GLN A 78 -5.69 -17.06 23.71
CA GLN A 78 -5.54 -15.99 22.73
C GLN A 78 -4.14 -16.00 22.09
N VAL A 79 -3.08 -16.23 22.87
CA VAL A 79 -1.72 -16.39 22.31
C VAL A 79 -1.66 -17.56 21.34
N ARG A 80 -2.36 -18.67 21.61
CA ARG A 80 -2.43 -19.79 20.66
C ARG A 80 -3.19 -19.43 19.39
N CYS A 81 -4.25 -18.61 19.48
CA CYS A 81 -4.93 -18.09 18.30
C CYS A 81 -3.97 -17.28 17.42
N ALA A 82 -3.18 -16.37 18.02
CA ALA A 82 -2.19 -15.58 17.27
C ALA A 82 -1.14 -16.45 16.54
N HIS A 83 -0.73 -17.58 17.13
CA HIS A 83 0.18 -18.51 16.44
C HIS A 83 -0.49 -19.25 15.27
N ILE A 84 -1.79 -19.54 15.36
CA ILE A 84 -2.54 -20.13 14.25
C ILE A 84 -2.76 -19.08 13.15
N GLU A 85 -3.05 -17.84 13.52
CA GLU A 85 -3.16 -16.70 12.59
C GLU A 85 -1.85 -16.47 11.84
N ALA A 86 -0.71 -16.53 12.53
CA ALA A 86 0.61 -16.48 11.90
C ALA A 86 0.80 -17.57 10.82
N GLN A 87 0.44 -18.82 11.12
CA GLN A 87 0.48 -19.91 10.13
C GLN A 87 -0.46 -19.66 8.94
N PHE A 88 -1.65 -19.11 9.18
CA PHE A 88 -2.56 -18.72 8.12
C PHE A 88 -1.91 -17.69 7.18
N TYR A 89 -1.24 -16.68 7.73
CA TYR A 89 -0.57 -15.66 6.92
C TYR A 89 0.67 -16.18 6.19
N GLU A 90 1.40 -17.15 6.74
CA GLU A 90 2.44 -17.88 6.00
C GLU A 90 1.85 -18.55 4.75
N GLU A 91 0.72 -19.27 4.89
CA GLU A 91 0.02 -19.91 3.77
C GLU A 91 -0.51 -18.88 2.74
N VAL A 92 -1.04 -17.74 3.21
CA VAL A 92 -1.45 -16.62 2.34
C VAL A 92 -0.26 -16.11 1.54
N HIS A 93 0.91 -15.94 2.16
CA HIS A 93 2.10 -15.50 1.46
C HIS A 93 2.55 -16.50 0.37
N GLU A 94 2.41 -17.81 0.60
CA GLU A 94 2.66 -18.81 -0.46
C GLU A 94 1.66 -18.69 -1.61
N LEU A 95 0.41 -18.38 -1.28
CA LEU A 95 -0.64 -18.14 -2.26
C LEU A 95 -0.36 -16.89 -3.09
N GLU A 96 0.08 -15.80 -2.46
CA GLU A 96 0.52 -14.57 -3.13
C GLU A 96 1.64 -14.87 -4.13
N ARG A 97 2.67 -15.63 -3.73
CA ARG A 97 3.76 -16.04 -4.64
C ARG A 97 3.23 -16.78 -5.87
N LYS A 98 2.28 -17.69 -5.66
CA LYS A 98 1.67 -18.46 -6.74
C LYS A 98 0.92 -17.55 -7.72
N TYR A 99 0.12 -16.61 -7.24
CA TYR A 99 -0.64 -15.70 -8.10
C TYR A 99 0.23 -14.61 -8.72
N ALA A 100 1.30 -14.17 -8.06
CA ALA A 100 2.28 -13.25 -8.62
C ALA A 100 2.87 -13.80 -9.94
N ALA A 101 3.15 -15.10 -10.00
CA ALA A 101 3.61 -15.76 -11.22
C ALA A 101 2.55 -15.76 -12.36
N LEU A 102 1.25 -15.72 -12.02
CA LEU A 102 0.17 -15.62 -13.00
C LEU A 102 -0.05 -14.18 -13.48
N TYR A 103 0.19 -13.19 -12.63
CA TYR A 103 0.13 -11.77 -13.01
C TYR A 103 1.34 -11.31 -13.82
N LEU A 104 2.51 -11.92 -13.60
CA LEU A 104 3.76 -11.49 -14.24
C LEU A 104 3.66 -11.37 -15.78
N PRO A 105 3.09 -12.32 -16.54
CA PRO A 105 2.91 -12.16 -17.99
C PRO A 105 1.99 -11.01 -18.38
N LEU A 106 1.00 -10.66 -17.54
CA LEU A 106 0.12 -9.52 -17.77
C LEU A 106 0.85 -8.20 -17.53
N PHE A 107 1.67 -8.13 -16.48
CA PHE A 107 2.49 -6.95 -16.20
C PHE A 107 3.62 -6.78 -17.22
N ASP A 108 4.21 -7.86 -17.72
CA ASP A 108 5.16 -7.81 -18.82
C ASP A 108 4.50 -7.27 -20.10
N LYS A 109 3.28 -7.71 -20.44
CA LYS A 109 2.51 -7.13 -21.54
C LYS A 109 2.20 -5.64 -21.32
N ARG A 110 1.78 -5.25 -20.11
CA ARG A 110 1.56 -3.83 -19.76
C ARG A 110 2.83 -3.02 -20.02
N LYS A 111 3.99 -3.50 -19.57
CA LYS A 111 5.28 -2.85 -19.84
C LYS A 111 5.53 -2.71 -21.34
N ASP A 112 5.29 -3.76 -22.11
CA ASP A 112 5.53 -3.73 -23.56
C ASP A 112 4.64 -2.69 -24.26
N VAL A 113 3.38 -2.53 -23.83
CA VAL A 113 2.47 -1.48 -24.32
C VAL A 113 2.92 -0.09 -23.85
N VAL A 114 3.19 0.09 -22.55
CA VAL A 114 3.64 1.38 -21.98
C VAL A 114 4.93 1.87 -22.65
N THR A 115 5.86 0.98 -22.98
CA THR A 115 7.11 1.36 -23.65
C THR A 115 7.02 1.43 -25.19
N GLY A 116 5.87 1.10 -25.77
CA GLY A 116 5.67 1.04 -27.22
C GLY A 116 6.54 -0.03 -27.90
N ALA A 117 6.82 -1.12 -27.20
CA ALA A 117 7.48 -2.30 -27.78
C ALA A 117 6.50 -3.18 -28.55
N VAL A 118 5.22 -3.17 -28.15
CA VAL A 118 4.12 -3.86 -28.81
C VAL A 118 2.94 -2.90 -28.94
N GLU A 119 2.43 -2.76 -30.16
CA GLU A 119 1.17 -2.07 -30.42
C GLU A 119 -0.01 -3.01 -30.10
N PRO A 120 -0.98 -2.59 -29.26
CA PRO A 120 -2.19 -3.35 -28.99
C PRO A 120 -2.99 -3.64 -30.26
N THR A 121 -3.69 -4.77 -30.27
CA THR A 121 -4.61 -5.09 -31.38
C THR A 121 -5.95 -4.38 -31.21
N ASP A 122 -6.68 -4.14 -32.31
CA ASP A 122 -8.01 -3.51 -32.27
C ASP A 122 -8.97 -4.21 -31.30
N GLU A 123 -8.92 -5.54 -31.22
CA GLU A 123 -9.74 -6.35 -30.28
C GLU A 123 -9.34 -6.16 -28.81
N GLU A 124 -8.06 -5.88 -28.52
CA GLU A 124 -7.57 -5.60 -27.16
C GLU A 124 -7.89 -4.16 -26.71
N CYS A 125 -8.16 -3.25 -27.65
CA CYS A 125 -8.56 -1.87 -27.39
C CYS A 125 -10.07 -1.69 -27.22
N GLU A 126 -10.90 -2.67 -27.59
CA GLU A 126 -12.36 -2.58 -27.39
C GLU A 126 -12.71 -2.76 -25.91
N TRP A 127 -13.01 -1.65 -25.22
CA TRP A 127 -13.49 -1.68 -23.84
C TRP A 127 -15.04 -1.64 -23.78
N PRO A 128 -15.70 -2.50 -22.99
CA PRO A 128 -17.17 -2.58 -22.96
C PRO A 128 -17.89 -1.29 -22.53
N SER A 129 -17.29 -0.43 -21.70
CA SER A 129 -17.90 0.84 -21.26
C SER A 129 -17.68 2.00 -22.23
N ASP A 130 -16.74 1.90 -23.19
CA ASP A 130 -16.53 2.92 -24.23
C ASP A 130 -17.71 3.08 -25.19
N ARG A 131 -18.69 2.18 -25.13
CA ARG A 131 -19.95 2.30 -25.88
C ARG A 131 -20.88 3.38 -25.31
N GLU A 132 -20.67 3.82 -24.07
CA GLU A 132 -21.44 4.88 -23.38
C GLU A 132 -20.56 6.02 -22.81
N GLU A 133 -19.30 5.76 -22.42
CA GLU A 133 -18.44 6.70 -21.65
C GLU A 133 -17.17 7.21 -22.39
N GLY A 134 -16.88 6.73 -23.60
CA GLY A 134 -15.61 7.01 -24.32
C GLY A 134 -15.35 8.48 -24.66
N GLU A 135 -16.35 9.36 -24.56
CA GLU A 135 -16.17 10.82 -24.75
C GLU A 135 -15.60 11.52 -23.50
N GLU A 136 -15.83 11.00 -22.29
CA GLU A 136 -15.36 11.62 -21.04
C GLU A 136 -13.87 11.33 -20.80
N LEU A 137 -13.44 10.08 -20.95
CA LEU A 137 -12.04 9.65 -20.84
C LEU A 137 -11.12 10.41 -21.84
N ALA A 138 -11.62 10.62 -23.07
CA ALA A 138 -10.90 11.37 -24.09
C ALA A 138 -10.76 12.87 -23.75
N GLU A 139 -11.77 13.47 -23.11
CA GLU A 139 -11.72 14.87 -22.65
C GLU A 139 -10.81 15.03 -21.42
N GLU A 140 -10.72 14.04 -20.54
CA GLU A 140 -9.78 14.03 -19.40
C GLU A 140 -8.32 13.87 -19.83
N MET A 141 -8.03 12.95 -20.75
CA MET A 141 -6.69 12.82 -21.34
C MET A 141 -6.26 14.11 -22.06
N LYS A 142 -7.20 14.77 -22.76
CA LYS A 142 -6.94 16.10 -23.35
C LYS A 142 -6.69 17.16 -22.28
N LYS A 143 -7.46 17.21 -21.18
CA LYS A 143 -7.23 18.17 -20.10
C LYS A 143 -5.84 18.01 -19.49
N LYS A 144 -5.39 16.78 -19.23
CA LYS A 144 -4.03 16.49 -18.73
C LYS A 144 -2.95 16.95 -19.73
N ALA A 145 -3.15 16.74 -21.04
CA ALA A 145 -2.25 17.26 -22.07
C ALA A 145 -2.27 18.81 -22.20
N THR A 146 -3.43 19.46 -21.96
CA THR A 146 -3.59 20.91 -22.14
C THR A 146 -2.98 21.73 -20.99
N ILE A 147 -2.75 21.13 -19.81
CA ILE A 147 -2.12 21.82 -18.67
C ILE A 147 -0.62 22.08 -18.93
N GLU A 148 0.04 21.30 -19.78
CA GLU A 148 1.47 21.49 -20.11
C GLU A 148 1.71 22.42 -21.32
N GLU A 149 0.73 22.65 -22.19
CA GLU A 149 0.91 23.44 -23.41
C GLU A 149 0.40 24.88 -23.29
N LYS A 150 1.21 25.74 -22.65
CA LYS A 150 1.15 27.19 -22.89
C LYS A 150 2.46 27.75 -23.44
N LYS A 151 2.95 27.16 -24.52
CA LYS A 151 3.62 27.77 -25.70
C LYS A 151 4.42 26.72 -26.47
N GLU A 152 3.98 26.35 -27.67
CA GLU A 152 4.69 26.56 -28.95
C GLU A 152 3.91 25.95 -30.14
N GLU A 153 4.23 26.39 -31.35
CA GLU A 153 3.54 26.16 -32.64
C GLU A 153 3.58 24.70 -33.14
N PRO A 154 2.69 24.28 -34.07
CA PRO A 154 2.45 22.87 -34.35
C PRO A 154 3.63 22.26 -35.10
N VAL A 155 4.42 21.45 -34.40
CA VAL A 155 5.31 20.48 -35.00
C VAL A 155 4.44 19.28 -35.37
N ALA A 156 4.63 18.74 -36.57
CA ALA A 156 3.93 17.54 -37.03
C ALA A 156 4.05 16.45 -35.95
N GLU A 157 2.91 16.00 -35.41
CA GLU A 157 2.83 14.91 -34.43
C GLU A 157 3.51 13.68 -35.05
N GLU A 158 4.73 13.37 -34.60
CA GLU A 158 5.23 12.01 -34.66
C GLU A 158 4.39 11.23 -33.65
N ASP A 159 3.73 10.15 -34.08
CA ASP A 159 2.97 9.27 -33.20
C ASP A 159 3.82 8.94 -31.96
N PRO A 160 3.39 9.34 -30.75
CA PRO A 160 4.20 9.16 -29.56
C PRO A 160 4.41 7.67 -29.32
N LYS A 161 5.67 7.25 -29.13
CA LYS A 161 6.00 5.85 -28.89
C LYS A 161 5.55 5.44 -27.48
N GLY A 162 4.64 4.48 -27.40
CA GLY A 162 4.13 3.95 -26.14
C GLY A 162 3.25 4.97 -25.40
N ILE A 163 3.27 4.93 -24.07
CA ILE A 163 2.56 5.88 -23.20
C ILE A 163 3.61 6.72 -22.47
N PRO A 164 3.91 7.94 -22.96
CA PRO A 164 4.91 8.80 -22.35
C PRO A 164 4.59 9.08 -20.89
N GLU A 165 5.64 9.13 -20.07
CA GLU A 165 5.57 9.56 -18.66
C GLU A 165 4.63 8.74 -17.77
N PHE A 166 4.16 7.56 -18.20
CA PHE A 166 3.18 6.72 -17.50
C PHE A 166 3.41 6.63 -15.98
N TRP A 167 4.61 6.21 -15.55
CA TRP A 167 4.92 6.12 -14.14
C TRP A 167 5.12 7.49 -13.48
N LEU A 168 5.73 8.46 -14.18
CA LEU A 168 5.90 9.81 -13.65
C LEU A 168 4.55 10.48 -13.37
N THR A 169 3.56 10.28 -14.23
CA THR A 169 2.19 10.75 -14.02
C THR A 169 1.60 10.15 -12.74
N ILE A 170 1.77 8.85 -12.49
CA ILE A 170 1.34 8.19 -11.25
C ILE A 170 2.06 8.79 -10.03
N PHE A 171 3.37 9.02 -10.12
CA PHE A 171 4.14 9.66 -9.04
C PHE A 171 3.64 11.07 -8.71
N LYS A 172 3.16 11.82 -9.72
CA LYS A 172 2.63 13.18 -9.53
C LYS A 172 1.18 13.20 -9.04
N SER A 173 0.37 12.22 -9.44
CA SER A 173 -1.07 12.18 -9.15
C SER A 173 -1.38 11.59 -7.78
N VAL A 174 -0.50 10.74 -7.23
CA VAL A 174 -0.71 10.13 -5.93
C VAL A 174 -0.03 10.94 -4.84
N ASP A 175 -0.81 11.53 -3.93
CA ASP A 175 -0.34 12.44 -2.87
C ASP A 175 0.90 11.93 -2.11
N MET A 176 0.82 10.69 -1.60
CA MET A 176 1.92 10.06 -0.86
C MET A 176 3.23 9.97 -1.67
N LEU A 177 3.15 9.79 -3.00
CA LEU A 177 4.32 9.72 -3.87
C LEU A 177 4.79 11.11 -4.31
N SER A 178 3.85 12.03 -4.51
CA SER A 178 4.09 13.41 -4.91
C SER A 178 4.88 14.17 -3.86
N ASP A 179 4.59 13.94 -2.57
CA ASP A 179 5.32 14.52 -1.44
C ASP A 179 6.82 14.15 -1.41
N LEU A 180 7.18 12.97 -1.95
CA LEU A 180 8.58 12.52 -2.03
C LEU A 180 9.33 13.13 -3.22
N LEU A 181 8.60 13.65 -4.20
CA LEU A 181 9.12 13.99 -5.52
C LEU A 181 9.56 15.45 -5.56
N GLN A 182 10.76 15.69 -6.09
CA GLN A 182 11.28 17.03 -6.31
C GLN A 182 11.39 17.34 -7.81
N GLU A 183 11.37 18.62 -8.19
CA GLU A 183 11.45 19.05 -9.61
C GLU A 183 12.63 18.45 -10.39
N HIS A 184 13.74 18.18 -9.70
CA HIS A 184 14.95 17.62 -10.30
C HIS A 184 14.93 16.09 -10.43
N ASP A 185 13.96 15.42 -9.80
CA ASP A 185 13.73 13.97 -9.92
C ASP A 185 12.92 13.65 -11.18
N GLU A 186 12.00 14.53 -11.59
CA GLU A 186 11.13 14.30 -12.75
C GLU A 186 11.89 13.89 -14.02
N PRO A 187 12.97 14.60 -14.44
CA PRO A 187 13.69 14.24 -15.66
C PRO A 187 14.34 12.85 -15.59
N ILE A 188 14.55 12.32 -14.38
CA ILE A 188 15.09 10.99 -14.15
C ILE A 188 13.97 9.96 -14.23
N LEU A 189 12.81 10.25 -13.61
CA LEU A 189 11.63 9.39 -13.62
C LEU A 189 10.98 9.28 -15.00
N LYS A 190 11.21 10.22 -15.93
CA LYS A 190 10.84 10.06 -17.36
C LYS A 190 11.49 8.84 -18.01
N HIS A 191 12.60 8.34 -17.46
CA HIS A 191 13.29 7.15 -17.94
C HIS A 191 12.82 5.85 -17.25
N LEU A 192 11.86 5.93 -16.32
CA LEU A 192 11.30 4.77 -15.64
C LEU A 192 10.33 4.02 -16.56
N GLN A 193 10.66 2.78 -16.90
CA GLN A 193 9.88 1.95 -17.82
C GLN A 193 8.87 1.06 -17.08
N ASP A 194 9.24 0.54 -15.90
CA ASP A 194 8.41 -0.42 -15.18
C ASP A 194 8.74 -0.47 -13.68
N ILE A 195 7.74 -0.82 -12.87
CA ILE A 195 7.90 -1.12 -11.45
C ILE A 195 7.36 -2.53 -11.22
N LYS A 196 8.21 -3.41 -10.69
CA LYS A 196 7.86 -4.81 -10.40
C LYS A 196 7.94 -5.11 -8.92
N VAL A 197 7.06 -6.00 -8.46
CA VAL A 197 7.13 -6.62 -7.13
C VAL A 197 7.62 -8.05 -7.31
N LYS A 198 8.70 -8.41 -6.62
CA LYS A 198 9.21 -9.79 -6.55
C LYS A 198 9.19 -10.28 -5.11
N PHE A 199 8.52 -11.39 -4.88
CA PHE A 199 8.54 -12.05 -3.57
C PHE A 199 9.79 -12.90 -3.41
N SER A 200 10.18 -13.15 -2.16
CA SER A 200 11.25 -14.08 -1.82
C SER A 200 10.98 -15.48 -2.36
N GLU A 201 12.04 -16.18 -2.74
CA GLU A 201 11.95 -17.57 -3.19
C GLU A 201 11.45 -18.49 -2.07
N PRO A 202 10.88 -19.67 -2.41
CA PRO A 202 10.61 -20.70 -1.41
C PRO A 202 11.86 -20.98 -0.57
N ASP A 203 11.67 -21.20 0.74
CA ASP A 203 12.73 -21.44 1.74
C ASP A 203 13.58 -20.22 2.13
N GLN A 204 13.34 -19.03 1.57
CA GLN A 204 13.92 -17.78 2.05
C GLN A 204 13.01 -17.08 3.07
N PRO A 205 13.56 -16.23 3.96
CA PRO A 205 12.74 -15.39 4.82
C PRO A 205 11.77 -14.54 4.01
N MET A 206 10.54 -14.39 4.52
CA MET A 206 9.48 -13.62 3.88
C MET A 206 9.99 -12.21 3.56
N SER A 207 10.04 -11.87 2.28
CA SER A 207 10.37 -10.53 1.84
C SER A 207 9.75 -10.26 0.48
N PHE A 208 9.65 -8.98 0.13
CA PHE A 208 9.38 -8.57 -1.23
C PHE A 208 10.35 -7.47 -1.65
N THR A 209 10.63 -7.42 -2.95
CA THR A 209 11.55 -6.46 -3.57
C THR A 209 10.77 -5.66 -4.61
N LEU A 210 10.79 -4.34 -4.47
CA LEU A 210 10.40 -3.42 -5.52
C LEU A 210 11.57 -3.24 -6.47
N GLU A 211 11.36 -3.48 -7.76
CA GLU A 211 12.34 -3.25 -8.82
C GLU A 211 11.86 -2.13 -9.73
N PHE A 212 12.62 -1.04 -9.81
CA PHE A 212 12.37 0.11 -10.67
C PHE A 212 13.27 0.00 -11.89
N HIS A 213 12.70 -0.32 -13.05
CA HIS A 213 13.42 -0.59 -14.30
C HIS A 213 13.56 0.69 -15.11
N PHE A 214 14.80 1.15 -15.30
CA PHE A 214 15.11 2.35 -16.07
C PHE A 214 15.73 1.99 -17.41
N GLU A 215 15.40 2.78 -18.43
CA GLU A 215 16.14 2.76 -19.67
C GLU A 215 17.54 3.39 -19.50
N PRO A 216 18.49 3.13 -20.43
CA PRO A 216 19.78 3.81 -20.42
C PRO A 216 19.60 5.33 -20.44
N ASN A 217 20.07 5.99 -19.37
CA ASN A 217 19.86 7.42 -19.16
C ASN A 217 21.17 8.15 -18.83
N GLN A 218 21.10 9.47 -18.76
CA GLN A 218 22.27 10.33 -18.50
C GLN A 218 22.58 10.58 -17.02
N PHE A 219 21.79 10.02 -16.10
CA PHE A 219 21.85 10.31 -14.67
C PHE A 219 22.62 9.26 -13.89
N PHE A 220 22.38 7.98 -14.13
CA PHE A 220 23.08 6.86 -13.48
C PHE A 220 23.24 5.66 -14.42
N LYS A 221 24.08 4.70 -14.02
CA LYS A 221 24.35 3.50 -14.83
C LYS A 221 23.38 2.34 -14.59
N ASN A 222 22.74 2.30 -13.43
CA ASN A 222 21.84 1.22 -13.05
C ASN A 222 20.71 1.10 -14.07
N THR A 223 20.40 -0.12 -14.48
CA THR A 223 19.19 -0.41 -15.26
C THR A 223 18.02 -0.77 -14.36
N VAL A 224 18.30 -1.18 -13.12
CA VAL A 224 17.30 -1.51 -12.10
C VAL A 224 17.75 -0.94 -10.76
N LEU A 225 16.87 -0.18 -10.11
CA LEU A 225 17.03 0.20 -8.71
C LEU A 225 16.10 -0.69 -7.88
N THR A 226 16.59 -1.18 -6.74
CA THR A 226 15.87 -2.16 -5.92
C THR A 226 15.67 -1.66 -4.50
N LYS A 227 14.48 -1.88 -3.96
CA LYS A 227 14.15 -1.69 -2.54
C LYS A 227 13.55 -2.98 -1.99
N VAL A 228 14.20 -3.57 -1.00
CA VAL A 228 13.85 -4.84 -0.37
C VAL A 228 13.18 -4.56 0.97
N TYR A 229 12.05 -5.19 1.23
CA TYR A 229 11.35 -5.16 2.51
C TYR A 229 11.31 -6.55 3.09
N LYS A 230 11.90 -6.72 4.27
CA LYS A 230 11.87 -7.98 5.02
C LYS A 230 10.64 -7.98 5.91
N MET A 231 9.94 -9.11 5.92
CA MET A 231 8.71 -9.27 6.65
C MET A 231 8.81 -10.40 7.66
N LYS A 232 7.98 -10.33 8.69
CA LYS A 232 7.85 -11.36 9.70
C LYS A 232 6.38 -11.66 9.92
N SER A 233 6.04 -12.94 10.05
CA SER A 233 4.70 -13.40 10.41
C SER A 233 4.78 -14.31 11.63
N GLU A 234 5.19 -13.74 12.76
CA GLU A 234 5.18 -14.45 14.05
C GLU A 234 4.82 -13.47 15.17
N PRO A 235 4.00 -13.87 16.16
CA PRO A 235 3.69 -13.02 17.30
C PRO A 235 4.95 -12.69 18.12
N ASP A 236 5.09 -11.45 18.59
CA ASP A 236 6.17 -11.05 19.47
C ASP A 236 6.06 -11.80 20.83
N PRO A 237 7.09 -12.53 21.30
CA PRO A 237 7.08 -13.13 22.63
C PRO A 237 6.87 -12.13 23.77
N ALA A 238 7.29 -10.86 23.60
CA ALA A 238 7.14 -9.81 24.61
C ALA A 238 5.72 -9.20 24.60
N ASP A 239 5.11 -9.07 23.42
CA ASP A 239 3.73 -8.60 23.26
C ASP A 239 2.94 -9.42 22.21
N PRO A 240 2.52 -10.65 22.53
CA PRO A 240 1.87 -11.53 21.55
C PRO A 240 0.46 -11.09 21.17
N PHE A 241 -0.08 -10.04 21.81
CA PHE A 241 -1.41 -9.50 21.53
C PHE A 241 -1.40 -8.36 20.52
N SER A 242 -0.23 -7.84 20.14
CA SER A 242 -0.07 -6.84 19.08
C SER A 242 0.02 -7.45 17.69
N PHE A 243 0.01 -8.78 17.57
CA PHE A 243 0.08 -9.45 16.26
C PHE A 243 -1.19 -9.19 15.45
N GLU A 244 -1.05 -8.45 14.35
CA GLU A 244 -2.14 -8.10 13.42
C GLU A 244 -1.93 -8.69 12.01
N GLY A 245 -0.86 -9.45 11.80
CA GLY A 245 -0.50 -10.06 10.53
C GLY A 245 0.98 -9.90 10.20
N PRO A 246 1.39 -10.17 8.95
CA PRO A 246 2.74 -9.94 8.48
C PRO A 246 3.09 -8.46 8.54
N GLU A 247 4.19 -8.13 9.21
CA GLU A 247 4.70 -6.76 9.32
C GLU A 247 6.05 -6.65 8.63
N ILE A 248 6.34 -5.46 8.09
CA ILE A 248 7.68 -5.11 7.61
C ILE A 248 8.53 -4.82 8.84
N VAL A 249 9.65 -5.53 8.98
CA VAL A 249 10.56 -5.41 10.12
C VAL A 249 11.86 -4.70 9.78
N ASP A 250 12.21 -4.65 8.50
CA ASP A 250 13.47 -4.07 8.03
C ASP A 250 13.37 -3.78 6.52
N CYS A 251 14.19 -2.84 6.04
CA CYS A 251 14.29 -2.55 4.62
C CYS A 251 15.73 -2.29 4.18
N GLU A 252 16.04 -2.65 2.93
CA GLU A 252 17.34 -2.44 2.31
C GLU A 252 17.14 -1.79 0.94
N GLY A 253 17.83 -0.68 0.70
CA GLY A 253 17.88 -0.06 -0.62
C GLY A 253 19.07 -0.54 -1.45
N CYS A 254 19.38 0.18 -2.52
CA CYS A 254 20.51 -0.12 -3.41
C CYS A 254 21.38 1.11 -3.67
N GLU A 255 22.67 0.89 -3.92
CA GLU A 255 23.57 1.97 -4.33
C GLU A 255 23.23 2.43 -5.77
N ILE A 256 23.04 3.74 -5.93
CA ILE A 256 22.83 4.38 -7.23
C ILE A 256 24.17 4.85 -7.79
N ASP A 257 24.57 4.29 -8.93
CA ASP A 257 25.79 4.60 -9.64
C ASP A 257 25.65 5.90 -10.44
N TRP A 258 25.52 7.02 -9.73
CA TRP A 258 25.37 8.35 -10.32
C TRP A 258 26.51 8.69 -11.28
N HIS A 259 26.14 9.24 -12.43
CA HIS A 259 27.08 9.92 -13.30
C HIS A 259 27.60 11.21 -12.65
N LYS A 260 28.78 11.64 -13.10
CA LYS A 260 29.51 12.74 -12.47
C LYS A 260 28.67 14.03 -12.45
N GLY A 261 28.30 14.49 -11.26
CA GLY A 261 27.54 15.72 -11.06
C GLY A 261 26.05 15.61 -11.37
N LYS A 262 25.53 14.37 -11.46
CA LYS A 262 24.11 14.06 -11.67
C LYS A 262 23.42 13.52 -10.43
N ASP A 263 24.16 13.33 -9.34
CA ASP A 263 23.62 12.94 -8.04
C ASP A 263 22.74 14.05 -7.49
N VAL A 264 21.43 13.80 -7.47
CA VAL A 264 20.40 14.73 -7.00
C VAL A 264 20.15 14.64 -5.49
N THR A 265 20.60 13.55 -4.86
CA THR A 265 20.48 13.34 -3.41
C THR A 265 21.47 14.20 -2.61
N VAL A 266 22.39 14.89 -3.29
CA VAL A 266 23.39 15.75 -2.64
C VAL A 266 23.53 17.12 -3.31
N LYS A 267 23.58 18.16 -2.49
CA LYS A 267 23.85 19.53 -2.93
C LYS A 267 25.30 19.90 -2.67
N THR A 268 25.96 20.42 -3.70
CA THR A 268 27.38 20.80 -3.61
C THR A 268 27.55 22.26 -3.19
N ILE A 269 27.99 22.51 -1.96
CA ILE A 269 28.24 23.86 -1.41
C ILE A 269 29.74 24.20 -1.47
N LYS A 270 30.08 25.30 -2.15
CA LYS A 270 31.47 25.82 -2.22
C LYS A 270 31.73 26.81 -1.10
N LYS A 271 32.53 26.42 -0.11
CA LYS A 271 32.96 27.29 1.00
C LYS A 271 34.37 27.82 0.74
N LYS A 272 34.51 29.15 0.65
CA LYS A 272 35.82 29.81 0.54
C LYS A 272 36.49 29.85 1.92
N GLN A 273 37.58 29.12 2.10
CA GLN A 273 38.39 29.14 3.30
C GLN A 273 39.62 30.02 3.08
N LYS A 274 39.75 31.07 3.89
CA LYS A 274 40.94 31.94 3.89
C LYS A 274 41.92 31.46 4.96
N HIS A 275 43.15 31.15 4.56
CA HIS A 275 44.18 30.71 5.50
C HIS A 275 44.58 31.88 6.41
N LYS A 276 44.47 31.72 7.73
CA LYS A 276 44.98 32.70 8.70
C LYS A 276 46.51 32.72 8.59
N GLY A 277 47.07 33.83 8.11
CA GLY A 277 48.53 34.03 8.00
C GLY A 277 49.09 34.15 6.57
N ARG A 278 48.55 33.44 5.56
CA ARG A 278 49.13 33.44 4.18
C ARG A 278 48.29 34.20 3.14
N GLY A 279 47.11 34.69 3.51
CA GLY A 279 46.21 35.44 2.63
C GLY A 279 45.57 34.64 1.48
N THR A 280 46.06 33.43 1.18
CA THR A 280 45.56 32.55 0.14
C THR A 280 44.16 32.02 0.48
N VAL A 281 43.24 32.13 -0.49
CA VAL A 281 41.87 31.60 -0.42
C VAL A 281 41.83 30.27 -1.16
N ARG A 282 41.43 29.19 -0.47
CA ARG A 282 41.10 27.91 -1.10
C ARG A 282 39.59 27.72 -1.09
N THR A 283 39.03 27.22 -2.19
CA THR A 283 37.62 26.85 -2.25
C THR A 283 37.50 25.38 -1.89
N ILE A 284 36.85 25.08 -0.76
CA ILE A 284 36.54 23.72 -0.35
C ILE A 284 35.10 23.42 -0.78
N THR A 285 34.93 22.28 -1.41
CA THR A 285 33.63 21.79 -1.86
C THR A 285 33.12 20.80 -0.83
N LYS A 286 31.98 21.10 -0.19
CA LYS A 286 31.30 20.22 0.76
C LYS A 286 29.99 19.76 0.14
N GLN A 287 29.73 18.46 0.12
CA GLN A 287 28.42 17.91 -0.20
C GLN A 287 27.57 17.87 1.06
N VAL A 288 26.30 18.24 0.93
CA VAL A 288 25.28 18.10 1.97
C VAL A 288 24.10 17.32 1.39
N PRO A 289 23.36 16.55 2.20
CA PRO A 289 22.13 15.89 1.74
C PRO A 289 21.18 16.91 1.11
N ASN A 290 20.49 16.47 0.07
CA ASN A 290 19.45 17.20 -0.65
C ASN A 290 18.22 16.32 -0.70
N ASP A 291 17.06 16.93 -0.53
CA ASP A 291 15.81 16.22 -0.63
C ASP A 291 15.59 15.75 -2.07
N SER A 292 15.09 14.53 -2.22
CA SER A 292 14.95 13.81 -3.50
C SER A 292 14.27 12.47 -3.26
N PHE A 293 13.39 12.06 -4.17
CA PHE A 293 12.79 10.73 -4.18
C PHE A 293 13.84 9.61 -4.12
N PHE A 294 15.01 9.80 -4.74
CA PHE A 294 16.05 8.78 -4.79
C PHE A 294 16.70 8.46 -3.44
N ASN A 295 16.42 9.27 -2.40
CA ASN A 295 16.73 8.89 -1.01
C ASN A 295 15.96 7.64 -0.55
N PHE A 296 14.84 7.30 -1.19
CA PHE A 296 14.09 6.07 -0.96
C PHE A 296 14.94 4.79 -1.12
N PHE A 297 15.97 4.83 -1.96
CA PHE A 297 16.91 3.71 -2.16
C PHE A 297 18.07 3.72 -1.16
N ASN A 298 18.09 4.65 -0.21
CA ASN A 298 19.08 4.71 0.86
C ASN A 298 18.37 4.88 2.21
N PRO A 299 17.62 3.85 2.66
CA PRO A 299 16.82 3.94 3.87
C PRO A 299 17.70 4.15 5.12
N ILE A 300 17.09 4.74 6.15
CA ILE A 300 17.72 4.91 7.46
C ILE A 300 18.02 3.53 8.03
N LYS A 301 19.26 3.33 8.49
CA LYS A 301 19.66 2.07 9.13
C LYS A 301 19.41 2.17 10.62
N VAL A 302 18.62 1.25 11.16
CA VAL A 302 18.47 1.06 12.60
C VAL A 302 19.85 0.72 13.16
N SER A 303 20.33 1.49 14.14
CA SER A 303 21.61 1.23 14.79
C SER A 303 21.52 -0.05 15.65
N SER A 304 22.67 -0.71 15.84
CA SER A 304 22.73 -1.99 16.56
C SER A 304 22.32 -1.92 18.04
N ASP A 305 22.19 -0.72 18.60
CA ASP A 305 21.71 -0.43 19.96
C ASP A 305 20.18 -0.23 20.03
N GLY A 306 19.48 -0.19 18.88
CA GLY A 306 18.03 -0.09 18.80
C GLY A 306 17.46 1.28 19.19
N GLU A 307 18.30 2.30 19.39
CA GLU A 307 17.85 3.66 19.67
C GLU A 307 17.74 4.46 18.36
N MET A 308 16.50 4.80 17.98
CA MET A 308 16.19 5.77 16.94
C MET A 308 15.48 6.97 17.56
N ASP A 309 15.74 8.16 17.04
CA ASP A 309 14.92 9.33 17.38
C ASP A 309 13.54 9.25 16.72
N GLU A 310 12.57 9.97 17.28
CA GLU A 310 11.18 9.98 16.83
C GLU A 310 11.04 10.35 15.34
N ASP A 311 11.88 11.27 14.84
CA ASP A 311 11.87 11.71 13.44
C ASP A 311 12.31 10.56 12.50
N SER A 312 13.33 9.81 12.91
CA SER A 312 13.84 8.66 12.16
C SER A 312 12.86 7.50 12.16
N GLU A 313 12.18 7.26 13.29
CA GLU A 313 11.13 6.24 13.40
C GLU A 313 9.94 6.59 12.50
N PHE A 314 9.47 7.84 12.50
CA PHE A 314 8.42 8.32 11.61
C PHE A 314 8.82 8.15 10.13
N THR A 315 10.05 8.55 9.77
CA THR A 315 10.54 8.40 8.39
C THR A 315 10.56 6.93 7.95
N LEU A 316 10.96 6.01 8.82
CA LEU A 316 10.97 4.57 8.52
C LEU A 316 9.55 4.00 8.41
N ALA A 317 8.62 4.44 9.26
CA ALA A 317 7.22 4.04 9.17
C ALA A 317 6.59 4.48 7.84
N THR A 318 6.82 5.74 7.43
CA THR A 318 6.39 6.24 6.11
C THR A 318 7.03 5.44 4.97
N ASP A 319 8.30 5.08 5.08
CA ASP A 319 8.98 4.24 4.07
C ASP A 319 8.32 2.86 3.92
N PHE A 320 7.94 2.23 5.05
CA PHE A 320 7.24 0.95 5.04
C PHE A 320 5.84 1.06 4.45
N GLU A 321 5.12 2.15 4.76
CA GLU A 321 3.81 2.44 4.19
C GLU A 321 3.89 2.60 2.67
N ILE A 322 4.86 3.37 2.15
CA ILE A 322 5.12 3.51 0.71
C ILE A 322 5.44 2.14 0.08
N GLY A 323 6.27 1.33 0.75
CA GLY A 323 6.61 -0.01 0.29
C GLY A 323 5.39 -0.92 0.13
N HIS A 324 4.51 -0.91 1.14
CA HIS A 324 3.24 -1.63 1.12
C HIS A 324 2.30 -1.08 0.03
N PHE A 325 2.21 0.24 -0.10
CA PHE A 325 1.37 0.92 -1.07
C PHE A 325 1.76 0.58 -2.53
N PHE A 326 3.07 0.53 -2.83
CA PHE A 326 3.55 0.04 -4.12
C PHE A 326 3.12 -1.39 -4.40
N ARG A 327 3.29 -2.27 -3.40
CA ARG A 327 3.03 -3.70 -3.50
C ARG A 327 1.53 -4.00 -3.71
N GLU A 328 0.67 -3.41 -2.89
CA GLU A 328 -0.75 -3.78 -2.79
C GLU A 328 -1.66 -2.94 -3.68
N ARG A 329 -1.31 -1.68 -3.97
CA ARG A 329 -2.17 -0.75 -4.71
C ARG A 329 -1.59 -0.35 -6.06
N ILE A 330 -0.43 0.32 -6.06
CA ILE A 330 0.09 0.98 -7.29
C ILE A 330 0.45 -0.04 -8.36
N VAL A 331 1.26 -1.06 -8.07
CA VAL A 331 1.71 -2.00 -9.11
C VAL A 331 0.55 -2.83 -9.68
N PRO A 332 -0.39 -3.37 -8.89
CA PRO A 332 -1.53 -4.10 -9.44
C PRO A 332 -2.50 -3.24 -10.26
N ARG A 333 -2.67 -1.96 -9.91
CA ARG A 333 -3.67 -1.06 -10.50
C ARG A 333 -3.08 0.16 -11.22
N ALA A 334 -1.84 0.06 -11.71
CA ALA A 334 -1.09 1.21 -12.23
C ALA A 334 -1.86 2.02 -13.29
N VAL A 335 -2.63 1.36 -14.17
CA VAL A 335 -3.43 2.05 -15.19
C VAL A 335 -4.52 2.94 -14.59
N LEU A 336 -5.16 2.51 -13.50
CA LEU A 336 -6.22 3.27 -12.83
C LEU A 336 -5.66 4.49 -12.08
N TYR A 337 -4.44 4.38 -11.55
CA TYR A 337 -3.73 5.53 -10.97
C TYR A 337 -3.23 6.51 -12.04
N PHE A 338 -2.93 6.01 -13.23
CA PHE A 338 -2.56 6.84 -14.37
C PHE A 338 -3.78 7.61 -14.91
N THR A 339 -4.92 6.92 -15.10
CA THR A 339 -6.16 7.54 -15.58
C THR A 339 -6.75 8.48 -14.54
N GLY A 340 -6.69 8.11 -13.25
CA GLY A 340 -7.21 8.90 -12.13
C GLY A 340 -8.37 8.21 -11.40
N GLU A 341 -8.98 7.19 -12.01
CA GLU A 341 -10.11 6.43 -11.45
C GLU A 341 -9.82 5.86 -10.05
N ALA A 342 -8.58 5.43 -9.79
CA ALA A 342 -8.22 4.90 -8.47
C ALA A 342 -8.05 5.98 -7.38
N LEU A 343 -7.97 7.26 -7.76
CA LEU A 343 -7.87 8.38 -6.82
C LEU A 343 -9.28 8.84 -6.38
N GLU A 344 -10.23 8.87 -7.33
CA GLU A 344 -11.63 9.22 -7.07
C GLU A 344 -12.29 8.23 -6.09
N ASP A 345 -11.97 6.94 -6.20
CA ASP A 345 -12.41 5.92 -5.26
C ASP A 345 -11.94 6.20 -3.82
N ASP A 346 -10.71 6.69 -3.63
CA ASP A 346 -10.16 7.00 -2.30
C ASP A 346 -10.79 8.31 -1.72
N GLU A 347 -11.13 9.31 -2.56
CA GLU A 347 -11.81 10.56 -2.15
C GLU A 347 -13.30 10.37 -1.82
N SER A 348 -13.99 9.47 -2.52
CA SER A 348 -15.43 9.21 -2.30
C SER A 348 -15.75 8.66 -0.90
N PHE A 349 -14.77 8.06 -0.22
CA PHE A 349 -14.90 7.62 1.17
C PHE A 349 -14.75 8.75 2.19
N GLU A 350 -14.13 9.88 1.82
CA GLU A 350 -13.94 11.04 2.71
C GLU A 350 -15.12 12.02 2.67
N GLU A 351 -15.83 12.12 1.54
CA GLU A 351 -16.96 13.07 1.39
C GLU A 351 -18.24 12.64 2.14
N GLU A 352 -18.44 11.33 2.40
CA GLU A 352 -19.57 10.84 3.20
C GLU A 352 -19.48 11.17 4.71
N GLU A 353 -18.34 11.65 5.23
CA GLU A 353 -18.20 12.02 6.66
C GLU A 353 -18.49 13.50 6.99
N LEU A 354 -18.79 14.36 6.00
CA LEU A 354 -18.95 15.81 6.23
C LEU A 354 -20.39 16.35 6.15
N GLU A 355 -21.40 15.50 5.94
CA GLU A 355 -22.80 15.95 5.82
C GLU A 355 -23.66 15.63 7.08
N GLU A 356 -23.16 15.93 8.27
CA GLU A 356 -24.01 16.05 9.47
C GLU A 356 -23.65 17.33 10.24
N GLY A 357 -24.28 18.46 9.90
CA GLY A 357 -24.06 19.68 10.69
C GLY A 357 -24.70 21.00 10.27
N GLU A 358 -25.79 21.02 9.47
CA GLU A 358 -26.62 22.23 9.35
C GLU A 358 -28.06 21.91 9.78
N GLU A 359 -28.32 21.88 11.09
CA GLU A 359 -29.70 22.01 11.58
C GLU A 359 -30.06 23.50 11.59
N GLU A 360 -30.99 23.82 10.68
CA GLU A 360 -31.60 25.13 10.48
C GLU A 360 -32.27 25.65 11.76
N ASP A 361 -31.90 26.88 12.13
CA ASP A 361 -32.54 27.69 13.16
C ASP A 361 -33.93 28.13 12.65
N HIS A 362 -35.00 27.58 13.24
CA HIS A 362 -36.36 28.04 12.99
C HIS A 362 -37.04 28.40 14.31
N GLU A 363 -37.07 29.70 14.59
CA GLU A 363 -37.85 30.37 15.61
C GLU A 363 -39.37 30.13 15.41
N GLU A 364 -40.12 29.96 16.49
CA GLU A 364 -41.52 30.39 16.52
C GLU A 364 -41.87 31.02 17.88
N ASP A 365 -42.16 32.32 17.79
CA ASP A 365 -42.59 33.25 18.82
C ASP A 365 -44.10 33.05 19.13
N GLY A 366 -44.54 33.35 20.36
CA GLY A 366 -45.91 33.11 20.79
C GLY A 366 -46.24 33.63 22.19
N ASP A 367 -46.23 34.95 22.32
CA ASP A 367 -46.71 35.78 23.44
C ASP A 367 -48.14 35.45 23.94
N GLU A 368 -48.38 35.56 25.26
CA GLU A 368 -49.36 36.51 25.86
C GLU A 368 -49.63 36.26 27.38
N GLU A 369 -49.15 37.24 28.17
CA GLU A 369 -49.72 37.97 29.33
C GLU A 369 -50.27 37.35 30.65
N GLU A 370 -49.64 37.88 31.72
CA GLU A 370 -50.13 38.48 32.99
C GLU A 370 -50.87 37.70 34.10
N GLY A 371 -50.34 37.89 35.32
CA GLY A 371 -50.98 37.59 36.60
C GLY A 371 -50.11 37.99 37.80
N ASP A 372 -50.06 39.29 38.09
CA ASP A 372 -49.46 39.93 39.29
C ASP A 372 -50.07 39.44 40.61
N TYR A 373 -49.26 39.04 41.61
CA TYR A 373 -49.36 39.46 43.03
C TYR A 373 -48.25 38.88 43.95
N ASP A 374 -47.41 39.75 44.51
CA ASP A 374 -46.61 39.56 45.76
C ASP A 374 -47.50 39.87 46.98
N PRO A 375 -47.38 39.21 48.15
CA PRO A 375 -46.45 39.73 49.17
C PRO A 375 -45.81 38.66 50.09
N LYS A 376 -44.49 38.78 50.26
CA LYS A 376 -43.69 38.58 51.50
C LYS A 376 -44.31 37.78 52.66
N ALA A 377 -43.58 36.75 53.09
CA ALA A 377 -43.37 36.40 54.51
C ALA A 377 -41.99 35.75 54.71
#